data_AF-A0A0V8GEZ3-F1
#
_entry.id   AF-A0A0V8GEZ3-F1
#
_cell.length_a   1.000
_cell.length_b   1.000
_cell.length_c   1.000
_cell.angle_alpha   90.00
_cell.angle_beta   90.00
_cell.angle_gamma   90.00
#
_symmetry.space_group_name_H-M   'P 1'
#
loop_
_entity.id
_entity.type
_entity.pdbx_description
1 polymer ?
#
loop_
_entity_poly.entity_id
_entity_poly.type
_entity_poly.pdbx_seq_one_letter_code
_entity_poly.pdbx_strand_id
1 'polypeptide(L)'
;MQNQVNPFVSFMHQYDLTTADYSKIFDEHTKKIEYSIDTNVNKKIIEELSTSPRSIIITGNAGDGKTRICRNVYDQLVEEEFKGWPESGIAEISYKNYKIRIIKDLSELKNEVIVEELKKLQDSLENDESKVYFLIAANEGKLTHTLVKYPELNKLKNAVIPQFISSNKELEMTKEVKVYNLLYASSSIYAEKIVEGWNEEQNWSICTDCTSKNKCIINSNHLALSDRTTKNRMMRMYKSLDMNGKHMTMRELLIHLAYTQTGGMACKDIHEASNSESIQALAKKSYYENFFGNNLRPEVFEEIGGIQEFKSLDPGSISDSLIDDFLLNGDLSSNEQIKDSHHTLFGKDIDVENGAYYEDVKMYRSNIHGDNVNGVELMNKWFPRLRRKYYFESEDNKKVEKLIPYRHRYDFISILHRGRIEHSIKVKLVDGLNTFFAKRMVYSPSHQLYVSSDSLLVHQIIGLDQVDFHIQGKNETIDQTGTTLTLSVQGVELAINLVTFEYLMRLSNGGMLNVLREHVEILLNSFRNRLISLKKQDGNILQILKFDRTQGAFVLETIEINESEGPGVDTEPEDDDF
;
A
#
# COMPACT_ATOMS: atom_id res chain seq x y z
N MET A 1 41.72 15.22 9.86
CA MET A 1 40.46 14.77 9.23
C MET A 1 40.39 15.41 7.85
N GLN A 2 39.90 14.68 6.85
CA GLN A 2 39.74 15.15 5.46
C GLN A 2 38.28 14.94 5.02
N ASN A 3 37.85 15.64 3.98
CA ASN A 3 36.56 15.39 3.34
C ASN A 3 36.57 13.98 2.72
N GLN A 4 35.59 13.15 3.07
CA GLN A 4 35.46 11.78 2.58
C GLN A 4 34.29 11.66 1.61
N VAL A 5 34.45 10.90 0.53
CA VAL A 5 33.36 10.60 -0.41
C VAL A 5 32.91 9.17 -0.17
N ASN A 6 31.68 9.00 0.31
CA ASN A 6 31.12 7.68 0.57
C ASN A 6 30.66 7.02 -0.76
N PRO A 7 31.25 5.87 -1.16
CA PRO A 7 30.84 5.16 -2.37
C PRO A 7 29.37 4.71 -2.36
N PHE A 8 28.81 4.45 -1.19
CA PHE A 8 27.42 4.03 -1.04
C PHE A 8 26.45 5.19 -1.34
N VAL A 9 26.81 6.41 -0.97
CA VAL A 9 26.06 7.62 -1.39
C VAL A 9 26.09 7.76 -2.91
N SER A 10 27.23 7.52 -3.55
CA SER A 10 27.35 7.50 -5.01
C SER A 10 26.53 6.39 -5.67
N PHE A 11 26.40 5.23 -5.02
CA PHE A 11 25.53 4.14 -5.47
C PHE A 11 24.05 4.56 -5.42
N MET A 12 23.57 5.09 -4.30
CA MET A 12 22.18 5.56 -4.20
C MET A 12 21.83 6.66 -5.21
N HIS A 13 22.80 7.52 -5.55
CA HIS A 13 22.63 8.57 -6.56
C HIS A 13 22.31 8.02 -7.97
N GLN A 14 22.57 6.75 -8.25
CA GLN A 14 22.18 6.11 -9.51
C GLN A 14 20.67 5.97 -9.66
N TYR A 15 19.93 6.02 -8.54
CA TYR A 15 18.46 6.01 -8.51
C TYR A 15 17.87 7.42 -8.42
N ASP A 16 18.68 8.47 -8.54
CA ASP A 16 18.23 9.86 -8.47
C ASP A 16 17.61 10.33 -9.79
N LEU A 17 16.30 10.53 -9.75
CA LEU A 17 15.49 11.05 -10.86
C LEU A 17 15.80 12.50 -11.25
N THR A 18 16.51 13.26 -10.42
CA THR A 18 16.92 14.63 -10.80
C THR A 18 18.03 14.65 -11.85
N THR A 19 18.65 13.50 -12.11
CA THR A 19 19.62 13.31 -13.19
C THR A 19 18.88 12.87 -14.45
N ALA A 20 19.03 13.62 -15.55
CA ALA A 20 18.16 13.63 -16.73
C ALA A 20 18.08 12.35 -17.59
N ASP A 21 18.46 11.17 -17.07
CA ASP A 21 18.54 9.93 -17.84
C ASP A 21 17.92 8.72 -17.11
N TYR A 22 16.59 8.73 -17.04
CA TYR A 22 15.73 7.68 -16.48
C TYR A 22 15.97 6.29 -17.11
N SER A 23 16.53 6.26 -18.32
CA SER A 23 16.78 5.06 -19.11
C SER A 23 18.03 4.28 -18.67
N LYS A 24 18.77 4.74 -17.65
CA LYS A 24 20.02 4.08 -17.20
C LYS A 24 19.93 3.39 -15.84
N ILE A 25 18.77 3.42 -15.17
CA ILE A 25 18.51 2.65 -13.94
C ILE A 25 18.20 1.18 -14.29
N PHE A 26 19.02 0.59 -15.17
CA PHE A 26 18.98 -0.83 -15.49
C PHE A 26 20.16 -1.51 -14.80
N ASP A 27 19.84 -2.63 -14.16
CA ASP A 27 20.70 -3.53 -13.39
C ASP A 27 21.96 -4.04 -14.15
N GLU A 28 22.09 -3.70 -15.44
CA GLU A 28 23.11 -4.18 -16.36
C GLU A 28 24.43 -3.35 -16.34
N HIS A 29 24.48 -2.21 -15.61
CA HIS A 29 25.62 -1.29 -15.68
C HIS A 29 26.37 -1.00 -14.36
N THR A 30 25.99 -1.58 -13.23
CA THR A 30 26.60 -1.31 -11.92
C THR A 30 27.81 -2.20 -11.62
N LYS A 31 28.99 -1.80 -12.08
CA LYS A 31 30.24 -2.58 -11.96
C LYS A 31 30.94 -2.60 -10.58
N LYS A 32 30.40 -1.99 -9.51
CA LYS A 32 31.14 -1.85 -8.23
C LYS A 32 30.39 -2.15 -6.94
N ILE A 33 29.09 -1.93 -6.87
CA ILE A 33 28.26 -2.27 -5.71
C ILE A 33 26.95 -2.81 -6.28
N GLU A 34 26.70 -4.10 -6.08
CA GLU A 34 25.47 -4.77 -6.49
C GLU A 34 24.70 -5.09 -5.20
N TYR A 35 23.65 -4.32 -4.92
CA TYR A 35 22.83 -4.54 -3.73
C TYR A 35 21.70 -5.50 -4.09
N SER A 36 21.82 -6.75 -3.64
CA SER A 36 20.78 -7.78 -3.83
C SER A 36 19.79 -7.71 -2.67
N ILE A 37 18.53 -7.45 -2.98
CA ILE A 37 17.44 -7.51 -1.98
C ILE A 37 16.98 -8.95 -1.88
N ASP A 38 17.17 -9.53 -0.71
CA ASP A 38 16.89 -10.93 -0.47
C ASP A 38 15.39 -11.15 -0.17
N THR A 39 14.60 -11.40 -1.23
CA THR A 39 13.15 -11.65 -1.11
C THR A 39 12.86 -13.13 -0.88
N ASN A 40 11.83 -13.42 -0.09
CA ASN A 40 11.40 -14.79 0.18
C ASN A 40 10.85 -15.45 -1.09
N VAL A 41 10.19 -14.68 -1.97
CA VAL A 41 9.77 -15.14 -3.30
C VAL A 41 10.98 -15.66 -4.10
N ASN A 42 12.07 -14.89 -4.15
CA ASN A 42 13.27 -15.27 -4.89
C ASN A 42 13.88 -16.56 -4.33
N LYS A 43 14.08 -16.64 -3.01
CA LYS A 43 14.55 -17.87 -2.35
C LYS A 43 13.66 -19.06 -2.68
N LYS A 44 12.34 -18.86 -2.63
CA LYS A 44 11.38 -19.94 -2.86
C LYS A 44 11.41 -20.45 -4.29
N ILE A 45 11.52 -19.56 -5.27
CA ILE A 45 11.63 -19.93 -6.68
C ILE A 45 12.93 -20.72 -6.93
N ILE A 46 14.06 -20.29 -6.36
CA ILE A 46 15.33 -21.00 -6.46
C ILE A 46 15.24 -22.38 -5.79
N GLU A 47 14.67 -22.45 -4.57
CA GLU A 47 14.46 -23.71 -3.85
C GLU A 47 13.59 -24.68 -4.64
N GLU A 48 12.46 -24.21 -5.18
CA GLU A 48 11.53 -25.05 -5.95
C GLU A 48 12.19 -25.59 -7.22
N LEU A 49 12.87 -24.74 -7.99
CA LEU A 49 13.55 -25.16 -9.22
C LEU A 49 14.75 -26.08 -8.97
N SER A 50 15.36 -26.05 -7.79
CA SER A 50 16.55 -26.85 -7.45
C SER A 50 16.24 -28.16 -6.74
N THR A 51 15.19 -28.23 -5.92
CA THR A 51 14.91 -29.38 -5.05
C THR A 51 13.72 -30.22 -5.50
N SER A 52 12.63 -29.57 -5.94
CA SER A 52 11.39 -30.22 -6.36
C SER A 52 10.84 -29.47 -7.59
N PRO A 53 11.52 -29.61 -8.74
CA PRO A 53 11.31 -28.74 -9.88
C PRO A 53 9.87 -28.83 -10.39
N ARG A 54 9.29 -27.66 -10.63
CA ARG A 54 8.02 -27.44 -11.31
C ARG A 54 8.16 -26.23 -12.22
N SER A 55 7.30 -26.11 -13.23
CA SER A 55 7.31 -24.93 -14.07
C SER A 55 6.75 -23.72 -13.32
N ILE A 56 7.41 -22.58 -13.45
CA ILE A 56 7.11 -21.36 -12.72
C ILE A 56 6.89 -20.21 -13.70
N ILE A 57 5.83 -19.45 -13.47
CA ILE A 57 5.55 -18.18 -14.14
C ILE A 57 5.63 -17.07 -13.10
N ILE A 58 6.40 -16.03 -13.36
CA ILE A 58 6.47 -14.82 -12.55
C ILE A 58 5.73 -13.71 -13.29
N THR A 59 4.70 -13.15 -12.66
CA THR A 59 3.98 -11.97 -13.16
C THR A 59 4.23 -10.74 -12.29
N GLY A 60 4.02 -9.56 -12.86
CA GLY A 60 4.18 -8.27 -12.19
C GLY A 60 4.36 -7.13 -13.19
N ASN A 61 4.41 -5.91 -12.69
CA ASN A 61 4.64 -4.70 -13.47
C ASN A 61 6.12 -4.55 -13.86
N ALA A 62 6.40 -3.62 -14.78
CA ALA A 62 7.77 -3.27 -15.14
C ALA A 62 8.47 -2.65 -13.91
N GLY A 63 9.65 -3.15 -13.56
CA GLY A 63 10.38 -2.68 -12.39
C GLY A 63 10.16 -3.48 -11.10
N ASP A 64 9.30 -4.52 -11.07
CA ASP A 64 9.12 -5.41 -9.89
C ASP A 64 10.28 -6.41 -9.68
N GLY A 65 11.29 -6.44 -10.56
CA GLY A 65 12.45 -7.33 -10.41
C GLY A 65 12.30 -8.72 -11.01
N LYS A 66 11.30 -8.97 -11.89
CA LYS A 66 11.13 -10.27 -12.58
C LYS A 66 12.41 -10.77 -13.26
N THR A 67 13.05 -9.91 -14.06
CA THR A 67 14.31 -10.22 -14.76
C THR A 67 15.46 -10.48 -13.78
N ARG A 68 15.47 -9.79 -12.63
CA ARG A 68 16.46 -10.02 -11.57
C ARG A 68 16.28 -11.39 -10.92
N ILE A 69 15.04 -11.83 -10.67
CA ILE A 69 14.79 -13.19 -10.19
C ILE A 69 15.29 -14.23 -11.20
N CYS A 70 15.02 -14.04 -12.50
CA CYS A 70 15.57 -14.92 -13.54
C CYS A 70 17.10 -14.99 -13.53
N ARG A 71 17.77 -13.85 -13.32
CA ARG A 71 19.24 -13.80 -13.18
C ARG A 71 19.72 -14.50 -11.92
N ASN A 72 19.11 -14.24 -10.77
CA ASN A 72 19.45 -14.90 -9.51
C ASN A 72 19.31 -16.43 -9.60
N VAL A 73 18.27 -16.92 -10.29
CA VAL A 73 18.12 -18.36 -10.56
C VAL A 73 19.26 -18.88 -11.43
N TYR A 74 19.65 -18.15 -12.48
CA TYR A 74 20.80 -18.53 -13.31
C TYR A 74 22.08 -18.60 -12.47
N ASP A 75 22.41 -17.52 -11.76
CA ASP A 75 23.64 -17.39 -10.97
C ASP A 75 23.75 -18.44 -9.85
N GLN A 76 22.63 -18.94 -9.33
CA GLN A 76 22.61 -19.94 -8.25
C GLN A 76 22.62 -21.39 -8.76
N LEU A 77 22.11 -21.63 -9.97
CA LEU A 77 21.99 -22.99 -10.53
C LEU A 77 23.07 -23.30 -11.57
N VAL A 78 23.81 -22.30 -12.05
CA VAL A 78 24.85 -22.43 -13.06
C VAL A 78 26.19 -22.03 -12.45
N GLU A 79 27.20 -22.89 -12.58
CA GLU A 79 28.55 -22.60 -12.09
C GLU A 79 29.32 -21.59 -12.97
N GLU A 80 28.95 -21.50 -14.25
CA GLU A 80 29.54 -20.53 -15.18
C GLU A 80 29.06 -19.11 -14.89
N GLU A 81 30.00 -18.16 -15.01
CA GLU A 81 29.69 -16.73 -14.87
C GLU A 81 28.67 -16.29 -15.93
N PHE A 82 27.63 -15.57 -15.49
CA PHE A 82 26.61 -15.05 -16.37
C PHE A 82 27.18 -13.98 -17.32
N LYS A 83 27.31 -14.33 -18.61
CA LYS A 83 27.86 -13.44 -19.66
C LYS A 83 26.82 -12.53 -20.30
N GLY A 84 25.59 -12.54 -19.80
CA GLY A 84 24.44 -11.85 -20.39
C GLY A 84 23.42 -12.80 -20.99
N TRP A 85 22.21 -12.28 -21.22
CA TRP A 85 21.13 -13.05 -21.83
C TRP A 85 21.41 -13.30 -23.32
N PRO A 86 21.05 -14.47 -23.87
CA PRO A 86 21.08 -14.71 -25.31
C PRO A 86 20.21 -13.70 -26.07
N GLU A 87 20.55 -13.40 -27.33
CA GLU A 87 19.74 -12.50 -28.18
C GLU A 87 18.29 -13.01 -28.37
N SER A 88 18.06 -14.32 -28.23
CA SER A 88 16.73 -14.92 -28.25
C SER A 88 15.87 -14.54 -27.06
N GLY A 89 16.45 -14.01 -25.97
CA GLY A 89 15.77 -13.77 -24.69
C GLY A 89 15.47 -15.04 -23.87
N ILE A 90 15.95 -16.20 -24.35
CA ILE A 90 15.68 -17.53 -23.78
C ILE A 90 17.01 -18.19 -23.45
N ALA A 91 17.24 -18.49 -22.18
CA ALA A 91 18.37 -19.31 -21.73
C ALA A 91 17.91 -20.73 -21.42
N GLU A 92 18.73 -21.72 -21.75
CA GLU A 92 18.52 -23.11 -21.35
C GLU A 92 19.66 -23.52 -20.42
N ILE A 93 19.33 -23.87 -19.17
CA ILE A 93 20.29 -24.33 -18.18
C ILE A 93 20.09 -25.83 -17.95
N SER A 94 21.20 -26.56 -17.86
CA SER A 94 21.17 -27.98 -17.46
C SER A 94 21.51 -28.05 -15.97
N TYR A 95 20.60 -28.59 -15.16
CA TYR A 95 20.79 -28.71 -13.73
C TYR A 95 20.44 -30.13 -13.28
N LYS A 96 21.40 -30.79 -12.60
CA LYS A 96 21.31 -32.21 -12.25
C LYS A 96 20.98 -33.07 -13.50
N ASN A 97 19.80 -33.69 -13.55
CA ASN A 97 19.36 -34.57 -14.63
C ASN A 97 18.21 -33.98 -15.46
N TYR A 98 17.93 -32.68 -15.34
CA TYR A 98 16.87 -31.97 -16.06
C TYR A 98 17.34 -30.63 -16.63
N LYS A 99 16.49 -30.03 -17.46
CA LYS A 99 16.72 -28.73 -18.09
C LYS A 99 15.72 -27.71 -17.56
N ILE A 100 16.17 -26.48 -17.38
CA ILE A 100 15.29 -25.34 -17.08
C ILE A 100 15.42 -24.33 -18.22
N ARG A 101 14.30 -23.99 -18.83
CA ARG A 101 14.20 -22.95 -19.86
C ARG A 101 13.76 -21.65 -19.19
N ILE A 102 14.62 -20.64 -19.20
CA ILE A 102 14.41 -19.33 -18.59
C ILE A 102 14.08 -18.32 -19.67
N ILE A 103 12.88 -17.74 -19.59
CA ILE A 103 12.40 -16.67 -20.46
C ILE A 103 12.38 -15.39 -19.62
N LYS A 104 13.33 -14.49 -19.87
CA LYS A 104 13.59 -13.31 -19.01
C LYS A 104 12.50 -12.24 -19.08
N ASP A 105 11.85 -12.13 -20.23
CA ASP A 105 10.72 -11.24 -20.49
C ASP A 105 9.93 -11.75 -21.70
N LEU A 106 8.75 -12.29 -21.44
CA LEU A 106 7.84 -12.78 -22.46
C LEU A 106 7.39 -11.68 -23.43
N SER A 107 7.34 -10.42 -22.98
CA SER A 107 6.85 -9.30 -23.78
C SER A 107 7.84 -8.82 -24.84
N GLU A 108 9.13 -9.11 -24.70
CA GLU A 108 10.17 -8.78 -25.69
C GLU A 108 10.23 -9.78 -26.86
N LEU A 109 9.60 -10.95 -26.72
CA LEU A 109 9.60 -11.99 -27.74
C LEU A 109 8.57 -11.73 -28.84
N LYS A 110 8.84 -12.23 -30.05
CA LYS A 110 7.87 -12.27 -31.15
C LYS A 110 6.71 -13.19 -30.79
N ASN A 111 5.49 -12.85 -31.24
CA ASN A 111 4.28 -13.61 -30.87
C ASN A 111 4.37 -15.08 -31.24
N GLU A 112 4.99 -15.42 -32.37
CA GLU A 112 5.16 -16.81 -32.83
C GLU A 112 6.03 -17.60 -31.86
N VAL A 113 7.10 -16.99 -31.35
CA VAL A 113 8.02 -17.59 -30.37
C VAL A 113 7.34 -17.75 -29.01
N ILE A 114 6.55 -16.75 -28.58
CA ILE A 114 5.75 -16.85 -27.34
C ILE A 114 4.83 -18.07 -27.39
N VAL A 115 4.07 -18.22 -28.48
CA VAL A 115 3.12 -19.34 -28.63
C VAL A 115 3.87 -20.67 -28.66
N GLU A 116 5.00 -20.74 -29.36
CA GLU A 116 5.84 -21.95 -29.41
C GLU A 116 6.35 -22.36 -28.02
N GLU A 117 6.89 -21.43 -27.23
CA GLU A 117 7.40 -21.73 -25.90
C GLU A 117 6.28 -22.05 -24.89
N LEU A 118 5.13 -21.37 -24.95
CA LEU A 118 3.98 -21.71 -24.12
C LEU A 118 3.40 -23.08 -24.49
N LYS A 119 3.48 -23.47 -25.76
CA LYS A 119 3.11 -24.81 -26.20
C LYS A 119 4.08 -25.86 -25.66
N LYS A 120 5.40 -25.62 -25.72
CA LYS A 120 6.39 -26.52 -25.10
C LYS A 120 6.18 -26.65 -23.59
N LEU A 121 5.81 -25.56 -22.91
CA LEU A 121 5.40 -25.60 -21.51
C LEU A 121 4.18 -26.51 -21.34
N GLN A 122 3.10 -26.29 -22.08
CA GLN A 122 1.91 -27.15 -22.01
C GLN A 122 2.24 -28.63 -22.26
N ASP A 123 3.00 -28.93 -23.31
CA ASP A 123 3.43 -30.29 -23.66
C ASP A 123 4.27 -30.93 -22.55
N SER A 124 5.09 -30.14 -21.84
CA SER A 124 5.89 -30.62 -20.70
C SER A 124 5.06 -30.94 -19.46
N LEU A 125 3.91 -30.28 -19.28
CA LEU A 125 2.97 -30.58 -18.19
C LEU A 125 2.19 -31.87 -18.46
N GLU A 126 1.94 -32.20 -19.74
CA GLU A 126 1.21 -33.41 -20.13
C GLU A 126 2.04 -34.69 -20.10
N ASN A 127 3.37 -34.56 -19.99
CA ASN A 127 4.30 -35.68 -20.02
C ASN A 127 5.01 -35.81 -18.68
N ASP A 128 4.56 -36.75 -17.84
CA ASP A 128 5.15 -37.05 -16.52
C ASP A 128 6.64 -37.45 -16.57
N GLU A 129 7.15 -37.91 -17.73
CA GLU A 129 8.57 -38.22 -17.94
C GLU A 129 9.40 -37.01 -18.39
N SER A 130 8.76 -35.88 -18.65
CA SER A 130 9.43 -34.65 -19.07
C SER A 130 10.41 -34.19 -18.00
N LYS A 131 11.65 -33.94 -18.42
CA LYS A 131 12.71 -33.33 -17.60
C LYS A 131 13.00 -31.91 -18.04
N VAL A 132 11.99 -31.20 -18.52
CA VAL A 132 12.08 -29.81 -18.96
C VAL A 132 11.12 -28.98 -18.13
N TYR A 133 11.66 -28.01 -17.42
CA TYR A 133 10.91 -27.06 -16.59
C TYR A 133 11.08 -25.65 -17.11
N PHE A 134 10.11 -24.79 -16.85
CA PHE A 134 10.14 -23.41 -17.31
C PHE A 134 10.25 -22.43 -16.15
N LEU A 135 10.96 -21.32 -16.37
CA LEU A 135 10.87 -20.11 -15.58
C LEU A 135 10.54 -18.95 -16.52
N ILE A 136 9.31 -18.46 -16.47
CA ILE A 136 8.82 -17.44 -17.40
C ILE A 136 8.50 -16.15 -16.65
N ALA A 137 9.24 -15.09 -16.93
CA ALA A 137 8.86 -13.75 -16.51
C ALA A 137 7.93 -13.12 -17.56
N ALA A 138 6.75 -12.68 -17.16
CA ALA A 138 5.75 -12.13 -18.08
C ALA A 138 4.98 -10.95 -17.49
N ASN A 139 4.46 -10.08 -18.36
CA ASN A 139 3.36 -9.20 -18.00
C ASN A 139 2.04 -10.00 -17.99
N GLU A 140 1.25 -9.87 -16.92
CA GLU A 140 -0.01 -10.60 -16.75
C GLU A 140 -0.99 -10.40 -17.92
N GLY A 141 -1.13 -9.17 -18.41
CA GLY A 141 -2.03 -8.85 -19.52
C GLY A 141 -1.57 -9.48 -20.84
N LYS A 142 -0.27 -9.43 -21.14
CA LYS A 142 0.30 -10.06 -22.35
C LYS A 142 0.16 -11.58 -22.31
N LEU A 143 0.42 -12.20 -21.15
CA LEU A 143 0.26 -13.64 -20.95
C LEU A 143 -1.21 -14.06 -21.10
N THR A 144 -2.13 -13.36 -20.41
CA THR A 144 -3.57 -13.63 -20.46
C THR A 144 -4.10 -13.50 -21.89
N HIS A 145 -3.74 -12.43 -22.60
CA HIS A 145 -4.14 -12.23 -23.98
C HIS A 145 -3.71 -13.40 -24.88
N THR A 146 -2.45 -13.85 -24.76
CA THR A 146 -1.96 -14.99 -25.55
C THR A 146 -2.69 -16.29 -25.21
N LEU A 147 -2.87 -16.59 -23.92
CA LEU A 147 -3.60 -17.80 -23.47
C LEU A 147 -5.07 -17.81 -23.92
N VAL A 148 -5.71 -16.65 -24.03
CA VAL A 148 -7.11 -16.53 -24.51
C VAL A 148 -7.20 -16.58 -26.03
N LYS A 149 -6.25 -15.97 -26.74
CA LYS A 149 -6.27 -15.83 -28.20
C LYS A 149 -6.04 -17.14 -28.94
N TYR A 150 -5.21 -18.04 -28.39
CA TYR A 150 -4.76 -19.27 -29.06
C TYR A 150 -5.41 -20.50 -28.42
N PRO A 151 -6.43 -21.12 -29.07
CA PRO A 151 -7.17 -22.26 -28.50
C PRO A 151 -6.31 -23.48 -28.17
N GLU A 152 -5.19 -23.66 -28.86
CA GLU A 152 -4.22 -24.72 -28.60
C GLU A 152 -3.56 -24.63 -27.21
N LEU A 153 -3.64 -23.48 -26.53
CA LEU A 153 -3.12 -23.26 -25.17
C LEU A 153 -4.20 -23.41 -24.08
N ASN A 154 -5.38 -23.94 -24.41
CA ASN A 154 -6.52 -23.99 -23.48
C ASN A 154 -6.24 -24.73 -22.17
N LYS A 155 -5.39 -25.76 -22.16
CA LYS A 155 -5.04 -26.46 -20.91
C LYS A 155 -4.18 -25.59 -20.01
N LEU A 156 -3.14 -24.98 -20.58
CA LEU A 156 -2.30 -24.02 -19.84
C LEU A 156 -3.12 -22.81 -19.35
N LYS A 157 -4.03 -22.30 -20.18
CA LYS A 157 -4.99 -21.25 -19.81
C LYS A 157 -5.79 -21.61 -18.55
N ASN A 158 -6.35 -22.81 -18.50
CA ASN A 158 -7.15 -23.28 -17.37
C ASN A 158 -6.31 -23.52 -16.11
N ALA A 159 -5.00 -23.80 -16.24
CA ALA A 159 -4.08 -23.92 -15.11
C ALA A 159 -3.59 -22.56 -14.58
N VAL A 160 -3.38 -21.58 -15.47
CA VAL A 160 -2.74 -20.29 -15.14
C VAL A 160 -3.74 -19.22 -14.73
N ILE A 161 -4.82 -19.00 -15.51
CA ILE A 161 -5.74 -17.87 -15.29
C ILE A 161 -6.40 -17.88 -13.90
N PRO A 162 -6.86 -19.04 -13.35
CA PRO A 162 -7.46 -19.06 -12.02
C PRO A 162 -6.51 -18.59 -10.90
N GLN A 163 -5.19 -18.75 -11.09
CA GLN A 163 -4.19 -18.30 -10.12
C GLN A 163 -4.05 -16.77 -10.06
N PHE A 164 -4.53 -16.02 -11.06
CA PHE A 164 -4.59 -14.54 -10.99
C PHE A 164 -5.76 -14.01 -10.16
N ILE A 165 -6.84 -14.79 -10.05
CA ILE A 165 -8.11 -14.35 -9.45
C ILE A 165 -8.17 -14.71 -7.97
N SER A 166 -7.66 -15.90 -7.59
CA SER A 166 -7.70 -16.36 -6.21
C SER A 166 -6.36 -16.10 -5.51
N SER A 167 -6.24 -14.95 -4.85
CA SER A 167 -4.99 -14.46 -4.27
C SER A 167 -4.41 -15.34 -3.15
N ASN A 168 -5.15 -16.34 -2.64
CA ASN A 168 -4.78 -17.10 -1.44
C ASN A 168 -5.33 -18.54 -1.37
N LYS A 169 -5.91 -19.08 -2.45
CA LYS A 169 -6.18 -20.52 -2.49
C LYS A 169 -5.00 -21.16 -3.21
N GLU A 170 -4.18 -21.92 -2.47
CA GLU A 170 -3.45 -23.01 -3.08
C GLU A 170 -4.50 -23.85 -3.82
N LEU A 171 -4.64 -23.60 -5.11
CA LEU A 171 -5.42 -24.46 -5.97
C LEU A 171 -4.68 -25.78 -5.94
N GLU A 172 -5.17 -26.75 -5.16
CA GLU A 172 -4.66 -28.12 -5.14
C GLU A 172 -4.56 -28.72 -6.57
N MET A 173 -5.25 -28.10 -7.53
CA MET A 173 -5.32 -28.43 -8.95
C MET A 173 -4.07 -28.08 -9.80
N THR A 174 -3.03 -27.40 -9.29
CA THR A 174 -1.91 -26.92 -10.14
C THR A 174 -0.54 -27.45 -9.72
N LYS A 175 -0.41 -28.76 -9.45
CA LYS A 175 0.86 -29.36 -9.00
C LYS A 175 2.04 -29.14 -9.97
N GLU A 176 1.78 -28.90 -11.26
CA GLU A 176 2.81 -28.88 -12.30
C GLU A 176 3.26 -27.46 -12.73
N VAL A 177 2.38 -26.44 -12.62
CA VAL A 177 2.70 -25.03 -12.93
C VAL A 177 2.25 -24.08 -11.84
N LYS A 178 3.18 -23.26 -11.33
CA LYS A 178 2.90 -22.26 -10.29
C LYS A 178 3.11 -20.84 -10.80
N VAL A 179 2.18 -19.95 -10.46
CA VAL A 179 2.26 -18.52 -10.76
C VAL A 179 2.65 -17.76 -9.49
N TYR A 180 3.71 -16.97 -9.56
CA TYR A 180 4.06 -15.97 -8.56
C TYR A 180 3.74 -14.58 -9.08
N ASN A 181 2.74 -13.92 -8.50
CA ASN A 181 2.46 -12.52 -8.79
C ASN A 181 3.22 -11.61 -7.82
N LEU A 182 4.23 -10.91 -8.32
CA LEU A 182 5.05 -10.00 -7.50
C LEU A 182 4.27 -8.79 -6.97
N LEU A 183 3.11 -8.47 -7.55
CA LEU A 183 2.21 -7.42 -7.05
C LEU A 183 1.55 -7.76 -5.71
N TYR A 184 1.64 -9.02 -5.28
CA TYR A 184 1.11 -9.44 -3.97
C TYR A 184 2.12 -9.23 -2.84
N ALA A 185 3.39 -9.09 -3.16
CA ALA A 185 4.40 -8.73 -2.17
C ALA A 185 4.15 -7.32 -1.67
N SER A 186 4.24 -7.14 -0.35
CA SER A 186 3.96 -5.86 0.28
C SER A 186 5.12 -4.89 0.09
N SER A 187 4.81 -3.68 -0.36
CA SER A 187 5.80 -2.59 -0.49
C SER A 187 6.47 -2.31 0.84
N SER A 188 5.74 -2.44 1.95
CA SER A 188 6.30 -2.31 3.30
C SER A 188 7.41 -3.31 3.64
N ILE A 189 7.30 -4.58 3.23
CA ILE A 189 8.37 -5.58 3.50
C ILE A 189 9.61 -5.28 2.67
N TYR A 190 9.43 -4.95 1.39
CA TYR A 190 10.55 -4.64 0.52
C TYR A 190 11.24 -3.33 0.94
N ALA A 191 10.48 -2.30 1.29
CA ALA A 191 11.03 -1.06 1.81
C ALA A 191 11.81 -1.30 3.12
N GLU A 192 11.31 -2.14 4.03
CA GLU A 192 11.99 -2.50 5.26
C GLU A 192 13.35 -3.15 4.97
N LYS A 193 13.38 -4.19 4.12
CA LYS A 193 14.62 -4.87 3.72
C LYS A 193 15.64 -3.92 3.10
N ILE A 194 15.19 -3.01 2.23
CA ILE A 194 16.06 -1.99 1.59
C ILE A 194 16.64 -1.05 2.65
N VAL A 195 15.77 -0.46 3.48
CA VAL A 195 16.19 0.51 4.52
C VAL A 195 17.17 -0.14 5.49
N GLU A 196 16.93 -1.39 5.90
CA GLU A 196 17.83 -2.12 6.78
C GLU A 196 19.21 -2.32 6.16
N GLY A 197 19.29 -2.91 4.96
CA GLY A 197 20.61 -3.17 4.37
C GLY A 197 21.32 -1.90 3.88
N TRP A 198 20.60 -0.85 3.49
CA TRP A 198 21.20 0.43 3.14
C TRP A 198 21.79 1.16 4.35
N ASN A 199 21.23 0.94 5.55
CA ASN A 199 21.68 1.56 6.79
C ASN A 199 22.58 0.65 7.63
N GLU A 200 23.13 -0.43 7.06
CA GLU A 200 24.18 -1.23 7.71
C GLU A 200 25.45 -0.40 7.96
N GLU A 201 26.06 -0.55 9.14
CA GLU A 201 27.21 0.25 9.60
C GLU A 201 28.39 0.26 8.60
N GLN A 202 28.63 -0.86 7.93
CA GLN A 202 29.69 -1.01 6.93
C GLN A 202 29.59 0.01 5.79
N ASN A 203 28.37 0.35 5.37
CA ASN A 203 28.10 1.30 4.29
C ASN A 203 28.39 2.76 4.69
N TRP A 204 28.50 3.05 6.00
CA TRP A 204 28.60 4.40 6.54
C TRP A 204 29.86 4.66 7.38
N SER A 205 30.65 3.63 7.66
CA SER A 205 31.91 3.71 8.42
C SER A 205 32.82 4.87 8.00
N ILE A 206 32.99 5.10 6.69
CA ILE A 206 33.81 6.18 6.13
C ILE A 206 33.30 7.60 6.49
N CYS A 207 32.00 7.76 6.76
CA CYS A 207 31.42 9.04 7.15
C CYS A 207 31.82 9.46 8.58
N THR A 208 32.25 8.52 9.43
CA THR A 208 32.63 8.79 10.82
C THR A 208 33.82 9.73 10.92
N ASP A 209 34.78 9.60 10.00
CA ASP A 209 36.02 10.40 9.95
C ASP A 209 35.93 11.63 9.04
N CYS A 210 34.75 11.89 8.46
CA CYS A 210 34.54 13.02 7.55
C CYS A 210 34.45 14.35 8.31
N THR A 211 35.21 15.35 7.87
CA THR A 211 35.21 16.71 8.44
C THR A 211 33.85 17.41 8.39
N SER A 212 33.00 17.04 7.43
CA SER A 212 31.69 17.68 7.23
C SER A 212 30.54 16.95 7.95
N LYS A 213 30.82 15.94 8.78
CA LYS A 213 29.79 15.11 9.44
C LYS A 213 28.69 15.91 10.16
N ASN A 214 29.07 16.97 10.90
CA ASN A 214 28.12 17.76 11.70
C ASN A 214 27.13 18.59 10.86
N LYS A 215 27.47 18.90 9.60
CA LYS A 215 26.58 19.62 8.66
C LYS A 215 25.98 18.69 7.60
N CYS A 216 26.26 17.39 7.68
CA CYS A 216 25.89 16.43 6.65
C CYS A 216 24.46 15.93 6.85
N ILE A 217 23.51 16.50 6.11
CA ILE A 217 22.11 16.06 6.15
C ILE A 217 21.95 14.60 5.71
N ILE A 218 22.75 14.12 4.75
CA ILE A 218 22.73 12.72 4.30
C ILE A 218 23.08 11.76 5.45
N ASN A 219 24.10 12.11 6.25
CA ASN A 219 24.48 11.33 7.43
C ASN A 219 23.44 11.46 8.55
N SER A 220 22.83 12.64 8.73
CA SER A 220 21.73 12.83 9.68
C SER A 220 20.53 11.94 9.33
N ASN A 221 20.16 11.89 8.04
CA ASN A 221 19.09 11.03 7.54
C ASN A 221 19.41 9.55 7.75
N HIS A 222 20.65 9.13 7.52
CA HIS A 222 21.12 7.78 7.85
C HIS A 222 20.92 7.42 9.32
N LEU A 223 21.37 8.29 10.23
CA LEU A 223 21.22 8.03 11.67
C LEU A 223 19.74 7.94 12.07
N ALA A 224 18.90 8.84 11.56
CA ALA A 224 17.46 8.81 11.81
C ALA A 224 16.79 7.55 11.23
N LEU A 225 17.15 7.15 10.00
CA LEU A 225 16.60 5.94 9.34
C LEU A 225 17.19 4.65 9.89
N SER A 226 18.25 4.72 10.69
CA SER A 226 18.77 3.58 11.47
C SER A 226 18.00 3.38 12.77
N ASP A 227 17.35 4.43 13.28
CA ASP A 227 16.54 4.38 14.50
C ASP A 227 15.31 3.47 14.33
N ARG A 228 15.01 2.70 15.39
CA ARG A 228 13.92 1.73 15.38
C ARG A 228 12.55 2.40 15.30
N THR A 229 12.33 3.49 16.03
CA THR A 229 11.04 4.19 16.04
C THR A 229 10.77 4.78 14.66
N THR A 230 11.73 5.51 14.10
CA THR A 230 11.64 6.08 12.76
C THR A 230 11.34 5.03 11.69
N LYS A 231 12.10 3.93 11.66
CA LYS A 231 11.85 2.81 10.73
C LYS A 231 10.43 2.27 10.86
N ASN A 232 9.98 1.99 12.08
CA ASN A 232 8.62 1.49 12.31
C ASN A 232 7.55 2.47 11.79
N ARG A 233 7.73 3.78 11.98
CA ARG A 233 6.79 4.80 11.47
C ARG A 233 6.81 4.92 9.97
N MET A 234 7.98 4.82 9.35
CA MET A 234 8.15 4.76 7.91
C MET A 234 7.45 3.53 7.32
N MET A 235 7.65 2.35 7.91
CA MET A 235 6.99 1.13 7.46
C MET A 235 5.47 1.19 7.64
N ARG A 236 4.95 1.90 8.64
CA ARG A 236 3.50 2.17 8.74
C ARG A 236 2.96 3.01 7.58
N MET A 237 3.76 3.89 6.99
CA MET A 237 3.34 4.65 5.80
C MET A 237 3.28 3.75 4.57
N TYR A 238 4.32 2.97 4.28
CA TYR A 238 4.26 1.97 3.20
C TYR A 238 3.14 0.95 3.43
N LYS A 239 2.91 0.56 4.68
CA LYS A 239 1.82 -0.35 5.02
C LYS A 239 0.46 0.28 4.74
N SER A 240 0.31 1.58 4.97
CA SER A 240 -0.92 2.33 4.61
C SER A 240 -1.13 2.34 3.09
N LEU A 241 -0.06 2.47 2.31
CA LEU A 241 -0.09 2.35 0.86
C LEU A 241 -0.57 0.96 0.41
N ASP A 242 0.00 -0.11 0.98
CA ASP A 242 -0.42 -1.49 0.73
C ASP A 242 -1.91 -1.70 1.09
N MET A 243 -2.34 -1.18 2.25
CA MET A 243 -3.73 -1.27 2.74
C MET A 243 -4.72 -0.41 1.95
N ASN A 244 -4.24 0.55 1.16
CA ASN A 244 -5.06 1.32 0.22
C ASN A 244 -5.20 0.62 -1.15
N GLY A 245 -4.60 -0.58 -1.30
CA GLY A 245 -4.61 -1.32 -2.57
C GLY A 245 -3.69 -0.72 -3.63
N LYS A 246 -2.72 0.09 -3.20
CA LYS A 246 -1.64 0.61 -4.05
C LYS A 246 -0.42 -0.29 -3.88
N HIS A 247 0.41 -0.35 -4.93
CA HIS A 247 1.65 -1.10 -4.95
C HIS A 247 2.75 -0.22 -5.53
N MET A 248 3.91 -0.17 -4.87
CA MET A 248 5.12 0.40 -5.44
C MET A 248 6.00 -0.72 -5.95
N THR A 249 6.42 -0.61 -7.20
CA THR A 249 7.40 -1.52 -7.79
C THR A 249 8.75 -1.39 -7.08
N MET A 250 9.59 -2.43 -7.17
CA MET A 250 10.95 -2.38 -6.60
C MET A 250 11.74 -1.17 -7.08
N ARG A 251 11.62 -0.81 -8.37
CA ARG A 251 12.25 0.38 -8.93
C ARG A 251 11.76 1.66 -8.25
N GLU A 252 10.45 1.83 -8.11
CA GLU A 252 9.87 3.01 -7.46
C GLU A 252 10.30 3.11 -5.99
N LEU A 253 10.37 1.98 -5.27
CA LEU A 253 10.89 1.93 -3.91
C LEU A 253 12.35 2.37 -3.83
N LEU A 254 13.23 1.83 -4.69
CA LEU A 254 14.65 2.19 -4.73
C LEU A 254 14.84 3.68 -5.00
N ILE A 255 14.11 4.22 -5.98
CA ILE A 255 14.13 5.64 -6.30
C ILE A 255 13.67 6.48 -5.10
N HIS A 256 12.50 6.15 -4.55
CA HIS A 256 11.89 6.90 -3.46
C HIS A 256 12.75 6.89 -2.20
N LEU A 257 13.32 5.73 -1.84
CA LEU A 257 14.21 5.58 -0.71
C LEU A 257 15.55 6.28 -0.95
N ALA A 258 16.12 6.23 -2.16
CA ALA A 258 17.35 6.94 -2.48
C ALA A 258 17.17 8.43 -2.27
N TYR A 259 16.06 8.99 -2.79
CA TYR A 259 15.73 10.39 -2.56
C TYR A 259 15.43 10.69 -1.09
N THR A 260 14.71 9.81 -0.39
CA THR A 260 14.44 9.97 1.05
C THR A 260 15.76 10.11 1.84
N GLN A 261 16.73 9.26 1.54
CA GLN A 261 18.04 9.24 2.19
C GLN A 261 18.90 10.46 1.82
N THR A 262 19.04 10.77 0.54
CA THR A 262 20.04 11.74 0.05
C THR A 262 19.48 13.13 -0.22
N GLY A 263 18.17 13.26 -0.45
CA GLY A 263 17.53 14.48 -0.93
C GLY A 263 17.95 14.90 -2.34
N GLY A 264 18.55 13.98 -3.11
CA GLY A 264 19.20 14.25 -4.40
C GLY A 264 20.57 14.92 -4.27
N MET A 265 21.20 14.83 -3.08
CA MET A 265 22.51 15.42 -2.81
C MET A 265 23.62 14.36 -2.86
N ALA A 266 24.81 14.77 -3.31
CA ALA A 266 26.05 14.03 -3.22
C ALA A 266 26.93 14.54 -2.06
N CYS A 267 27.94 13.75 -1.66
CA CYS A 267 28.92 14.17 -0.65
C CYS A 267 29.61 15.49 -1.02
N LYS A 268 29.82 15.73 -2.33
CA LYS A 268 30.42 16.96 -2.85
C LYS A 268 29.59 18.20 -2.47
N ASP A 269 28.27 18.13 -2.60
CA ASP A 269 27.38 19.26 -2.29
C ASP A 269 27.45 19.62 -0.79
N ILE A 270 27.57 18.61 0.07
CA ILE A 270 27.76 18.81 1.52
C ILE A 270 29.09 19.51 1.82
N HIS A 271 30.16 19.12 1.13
CA HIS A 271 31.48 19.70 1.34
C HIS A 271 31.53 21.17 0.91
N GLU A 272 30.88 21.51 -0.20
CA GLU A 272 30.85 22.86 -0.80
C GLU A 272 29.92 23.83 -0.04
N ALA A 273 28.92 23.32 0.67
CA ALA A 273 28.03 24.14 1.51
C ALA A 273 28.81 24.86 2.64
N SER A 274 28.92 26.18 2.55
CA SER A 274 29.78 27.00 3.43
C SER A 274 29.10 28.23 4.02
N ASN A 275 28.03 28.73 3.41
CA ASN A 275 27.28 29.89 3.87
C ASN A 275 25.92 29.49 4.48
N SER A 276 25.25 30.42 5.17
CA SER A 276 23.96 30.16 5.84
C SER A 276 22.87 29.66 4.88
N GLU A 277 22.79 30.22 3.68
CA GLU A 277 21.81 29.84 2.66
C GLU A 277 21.98 28.37 2.23
N SER A 278 23.22 27.95 1.96
CA SER A 278 23.52 26.56 1.60
C SER A 278 23.20 25.59 2.76
N ILE A 279 23.44 26.00 4.01
CA ILE A 279 23.09 25.20 5.20
C ILE A 279 21.57 25.06 5.34
N GLN A 280 20.81 26.14 5.12
CA GLN A 280 19.34 26.08 5.11
C GLN A 280 18.81 25.20 3.98
N ALA A 281 19.43 25.24 2.80
CA ALA A 281 19.10 24.35 1.69
C ALA A 281 19.34 22.88 2.05
N LEU A 282 20.43 22.57 2.77
CA LEU A 282 20.68 21.23 3.31
C LEU A 282 19.62 20.83 4.35
N ALA A 283 19.26 21.70 5.29
CA ALA A 283 18.27 21.41 6.33
C ALA A 283 16.89 20.99 5.76
N LYS A 284 16.51 21.56 4.61
CA LYS A 284 15.28 21.19 3.89
C LYS A 284 15.32 19.77 3.32
N LYS A 285 16.50 19.17 3.18
CA LYS A 285 16.69 17.79 2.67
C LYS A 285 16.67 16.72 3.76
N SER A 286 16.00 16.99 4.88
CA SER A 286 15.76 15.98 5.92
C SER A 286 14.88 14.83 5.39
N TYR A 287 15.10 13.62 5.89
CA TYR A 287 14.43 12.42 5.37
C TYR A 287 12.90 12.52 5.47
N TYR A 288 12.38 13.11 6.56
CA TYR A 288 10.93 13.25 6.77
C TYR A 288 10.30 14.29 5.85
N GLU A 289 11.07 15.22 5.28
CA GLU A 289 10.62 16.10 4.19
C GLU A 289 10.68 15.38 2.85
N ASN A 290 11.80 14.70 2.59
CA ASN A 290 12.08 14.02 1.34
C ASN A 290 11.10 12.87 1.09
N PHE A 291 10.69 12.15 2.14
CA PHE A 291 9.75 11.03 2.08
C PHE A 291 8.42 11.42 1.40
N PHE A 292 7.91 12.62 1.68
CA PHE A 292 6.67 13.14 1.07
C PHE A 292 6.92 13.97 -0.20
N GLY A 293 8.19 14.15 -0.57
CA GLY A 293 8.60 14.90 -1.75
C GLY A 293 8.32 16.40 -1.71
N ASN A 294 8.36 17.03 -0.52
CA ASN A 294 8.07 18.46 -0.36
C ASN A 294 9.14 19.39 -0.99
N ASN A 295 10.37 18.91 -1.18
CA ASN A 295 11.49 19.67 -1.75
C ASN A 295 11.93 19.13 -3.13
N LEU A 296 10.99 18.51 -3.84
CA LEU A 296 11.14 18.02 -5.21
C LEU A 296 10.41 18.93 -6.19
N ARG A 297 10.88 18.93 -7.44
CA ARG A 297 10.12 19.50 -8.55
C ARG A 297 8.89 18.60 -8.80
N PRO A 298 7.67 19.15 -8.91
CA PRO A 298 6.44 18.37 -9.02
C PRO A 298 6.47 17.33 -10.14
N GLU A 299 7.07 17.69 -11.27
CA GLU A 299 7.07 16.90 -12.51
C GLU A 299 7.84 15.57 -12.39
N VAL A 300 8.80 15.49 -11.47
CA VAL A 300 9.74 14.35 -11.37
C VAL A 300 9.11 13.14 -10.70
N PHE A 301 8.14 13.35 -9.81
CA PHE A 301 7.58 12.29 -8.97
C PHE A 301 6.05 12.25 -8.96
N GLU A 302 5.37 13.18 -9.64
CA GLU A 302 3.95 13.04 -9.96
C GLU A 302 3.65 11.76 -10.76
N GLU A 303 4.63 11.21 -11.47
CA GLU A 303 4.51 9.94 -12.21
C GLU A 303 4.59 8.70 -11.30
N ILE A 304 5.14 8.80 -10.09
CA ILE A 304 5.16 7.69 -9.12
C ILE A 304 3.89 7.73 -8.29
N GLY A 305 2.92 6.89 -8.66
CA GLY A 305 1.60 6.85 -8.01
C GLY A 305 1.66 6.66 -6.49
N GLY A 306 2.67 5.97 -5.96
CA GLY A 306 2.85 5.78 -4.52
C GLY A 306 3.20 7.05 -3.74
N ILE A 307 3.87 8.02 -4.35
CA ILE A 307 4.21 9.27 -3.66
C ILE A 307 3.00 10.19 -3.57
N GLN A 308 2.14 10.19 -4.59
CA GLN A 308 0.86 10.90 -4.51
C GLN A 308 0.03 10.40 -3.32
N GLU A 309 0.04 9.08 -3.09
CA GLU A 309 -0.60 8.47 -1.92
C GLU A 309 0.04 8.97 -0.61
N PHE A 310 1.37 8.99 -0.51
CA PHE A 310 2.05 9.53 0.69
C PHE A 310 1.73 11.00 0.95
N LYS A 311 1.65 11.84 -0.09
CA LYS A 311 1.25 13.25 0.08
C LYS A 311 -0.13 13.38 0.71
N SER A 312 -1.07 12.50 0.37
CA SER A 312 -2.39 12.49 0.99
C SER A 312 -2.34 12.14 2.48
N LEU A 313 -1.29 11.43 2.92
CA LEU A 313 -1.05 10.99 4.29
C LEU A 313 -0.06 11.88 5.05
N ASP A 314 0.35 13.01 4.49
CA ASP A 314 1.44 13.84 5.03
C ASP A 314 1.08 14.44 6.40
N PRO A 315 1.80 14.07 7.49
CA PRO A 315 1.59 14.60 8.83
C PRO A 315 1.72 16.13 8.94
N GLY A 316 2.50 16.74 8.05
CA GLY A 316 2.70 18.19 8.04
C GLY A 316 1.44 18.98 7.68
N SER A 317 0.51 18.34 6.95
CA SER A 317 -0.73 18.96 6.47
C SER A 317 -1.85 19.01 7.51
N ILE A 318 -1.72 18.26 8.61
CA ILE A 318 -2.76 18.14 9.65
C ILE A 318 -2.28 18.81 10.93
N SER A 319 -3.07 19.74 11.45
CA SER A 319 -2.83 20.38 12.75
C SER A 319 -3.59 19.63 13.86
N ASP A 320 -2.91 19.40 14.98
CA ASP A 320 -3.53 18.96 16.24
C ASP A 320 -3.06 19.90 17.35
N SER A 321 -4.01 20.46 18.10
CA SER A 321 -3.73 21.47 19.13
C SER A 321 -2.72 21.02 20.19
N LEU A 322 -2.73 19.75 20.60
CA LEU A 322 -1.82 19.26 21.64
C LEU A 322 -0.40 19.04 21.10
N ILE A 323 -0.28 18.66 19.84
CA ILE A 323 1.01 18.51 19.17
C ILE A 323 1.58 19.89 18.86
N ASP A 324 0.78 20.79 18.32
CA ASP A 324 1.20 22.15 18.01
C ASP A 324 1.60 22.94 19.26
N ASP A 325 0.89 22.76 20.38
CA ASP A 325 1.30 23.29 21.69
C ASP A 325 2.61 22.66 22.16
N PHE A 326 2.79 21.35 21.99
CA PHE A 326 4.07 20.70 22.32
C PHE A 326 5.21 21.26 21.48
N LEU A 327 5.05 21.43 20.17
CA LEU A 327 6.04 22.09 19.32
C LEU A 327 6.33 23.48 19.89
N LEU A 328 5.30 24.29 20.09
CA LEU A 328 5.47 25.67 20.48
C LEU A 328 6.01 25.86 21.89
N ASN A 329 5.67 25.00 22.86
CA ASN A 329 5.80 25.23 24.31
C ASN A 329 6.44 24.07 25.11
N GLY A 330 6.82 22.98 24.47
CA GLY A 330 7.34 21.78 25.15
C GLY A 330 8.60 22.02 25.98
N ASP A 331 9.49 22.91 25.55
CA ASP A 331 10.71 23.33 26.26
C ASP A 331 10.44 24.13 27.56
N LEU A 332 9.23 24.68 27.70
CA LEU A 332 8.78 25.43 28.88
C LEU A 332 7.93 24.58 29.83
N SER A 333 7.73 23.30 29.52
CA SER A 333 6.90 22.43 30.34
C SER A 333 7.49 22.27 31.74
N SER A 334 6.62 22.27 32.76
CA SER A 334 7.01 21.96 34.14
C SER A 334 7.30 20.46 34.35
N ASN A 335 6.95 19.61 33.38
CA ASN A 335 7.29 18.20 33.37
C ASN A 335 8.62 17.98 32.64
N GLU A 336 9.66 17.61 33.38
CA GLU A 336 11.01 17.36 32.83
C GLU A 336 11.01 16.32 31.70
N GLN A 337 10.16 15.28 31.76
CA GLN A 337 10.10 14.28 30.68
C GLN A 337 9.63 14.89 29.34
N ILE A 338 8.68 15.83 29.40
CA ILE A 338 8.18 16.52 28.20
C ILE A 338 9.27 17.44 27.64
N LYS A 339 9.99 18.15 28.52
CA LYS A 339 11.07 19.05 28.16
C LYS A 339 12.26 18.30 27.55
N ASP A 340 12.67 17.19 28.15
CA ASP A 340 13.74 16.33 27.63
C ASP A 340 13.36 15.73 26.28
N SER A 341 12.12 15.24 26.12
CA SER A 341 11.62 14.75 24.84
C SER A 341 11.60 15.83 23.77
N HIS A 342 11.17 17.05 24.11
CA HIS A 342 11.17 18.20 23.19
C HIS A 342 12.59 18.58 22.75
N HIS A 343 13.53 18.69 23.71
CA HIS A 343 14.93 18.97 23.40
C HIS A 343 15.58 17.86 22.56
N THR A 344 15.22 16.60 22.78
CA THR A 344 15.70 15.46 22.01
C THR A 344 15.23 15.52 20.56
N LEU A 345 13.95 15.88 20.34
CA LEU A 345 13.37 15.99 19.00
C LEU A 345 13.82 17.26 18.26
N PHE A 346 14.00 18.38 18.94
CA PHE A 346 14.15 19.69 18.29
C PHE A 346 15.39 20.46 18.73
N GLY A 347 16.45 19.75 19.14
CA GLY A 347 17.70 20.32 19.66
C GLY A 347 18.46 21.24 18.69
N LYS A 348 19.77 21.01 18.51
CA LYS A 348 20.62 21.86 17.65
C LYS A 348 21.17 21.08 16.46
N ASP A 349 20.31 20.29 15.84
CA ASP A 349 20.66 19.50 14.67
C ASP A 349 20.49 20.28 13.37
N ILE A 350 21.07 19.77 12.29
CA ILE A 350 21.09 20.43 10.98
C ILE A 350 19.69 20.63 10.39
N ASP A 351 18.77 19.70 10.62
CA ASP A 351 17.40 19.73 10.12
C ASP A 351 16.56 20.85 10.76
N VAL A 352 16.88 21.24 12.00
CA VAL A 352 16.36 22.42 12.69
C VAL A 352 17.27 23.64 12.57
N GLU A 353 18.08 23.68 11.51
CA GLU A 353 18.98 24.79 11.17
C GLU A 353 19.92 25.16 12.34
N ASN A 354 20.42 24.16 13.07
CA ASN A 354 21.31 24.30 14.23
C ASN A 354 20.73 25.17 15.37
N GLY A 355 19.41 25.09 15.58
CA GLY A 355 18.70 25.78 16.66
C GLY A 355 18.02 27.09 16.26
N ALA A 356 18.02 27.46 14.98
CA ALA A 356 17.29 28.64 14.49
C ALA A 356 15.78 28.54 14.81
N TYR A 357 15.23 27.33 14.81
CA TYR A 357 13.87 27.05 15.26
C TYR A 357 13.56 27.65 16.64
N TYR A 358 14.43 27.44 17.64
CA TYR A 358 14.22 27.98 18.98
C TYR A 358 14.31 29.50 19.02
N GLU A 359 15.18 30.10 18.21
CA GLU A 359 15.27 31.56 18.13
C GLU A 359 13.99 32.16 17.52
N ASP A 360 13.44 31.54 16.47
CA ASP A 360 12.16 31.94 15.87
C ASP A 360 10.99 31.79 16.89
N VAL A 361 10.97 30.71 17.66
CA VAL A 361 9.98 30.49 18.74
C VAL A 361 10.10 31.52 19.87
N LYS A 362 11.33 31.82 20.34
CA LYS A 362 11.56 32.86 21.36
C LYS A 362 11.11 34.23 20.87
N MET A 363 11.44 34.56 19.62
CA MET A 363 11.03 35.82 19.01
C MET A 363 9.50 35.92 18.94
N TYR A 364 8.81 34.85 18.53
CA TYR A 364 7.35 34.80 18.56
C TYR A 364 6.77 35.02 19.97
N ARG A 365 7.22 34.27 20.97
CA ARG A 365 6.73 34.36 22.36
C ARG A 365 6.95 35.74 23.02
N SER A 366 8.01 36.43 22.62
CA SER A 366 8.39 37.74 23.18
C SER A 366 7.58 38.91 22.61
N ASN A 367 6.91 38.73 21.47
CA ASN A 367 6.26 39.81 20.72
C ASN A 367 4.76 39.92 21.03
N ILE A 368 4.38 40.78 21.98
CA ILE A 368 2.99 41.01 22.42
C ILE A 368 2.09 41.71 21.36
N HIS A 369 2.67 42.24 20.26
CA HIS A 369 1.95 43.06 19.26
C HIS A 369 2.18 42.66 17.79
N GLY A 370 2.84 41.52 17.51
CA GLY A 370 3.32 41.16 16.16
C GLY A 370 2.80 39.83 15.60
N ASP A 371 1.76 39.24 16.19
CA ASP A 371 1.29 37.88 15.92
C ASP A 371 1.06 37.57 14.43
N ASN A 372 0.62 38.56 13.64
CA ASN A 372 0.22 38.34 12.26
C ASN A 372 1.38 38.07 11.29
N VAL A 373 2.60 38.55 11.54
CA VAL A 373 3.73 38.37 10.61
C VAL A 373 4.66 37.26 11.10
N ASN A 374 5.13 37.36 12.34
CA ASN A 374 6.08 36.40 12.91
C ASN A 374 5.43 35.02 13.15
N GLY A 375 4.15 35.01 13.56
CA GLY A 375 3.40 33.75 13.76
C GLY A 375 3.14 33.01 12.45
N VAL A 376 2.75 33.72 11.39
CA VAL A 376 2.50 33.11 10.08
C VAL A 376 3.79 32.55 9.47
N GLU A 377 4.90 33.28 9.58
CA GLU A 377 6.20 32.80 9.10
C GLU A 377 6.67 31.56 9.87
N LEU A 378 6.55 31.56 11.21
CA LEU A 378 6.86 30.41 12.05
C LEU A 378 6.01 29.19 11.66
N MET A 379 4.70 29.37 11.51
CA MET A 379 3.76 28.30 11.15
C MET A 379 4.04 27.74 9.76
N ASN A 380 4.32 28.60 8.78
CA ASN A 380 4.61 28.14 7.42
C ASN A 380 5.99 27.48 7.29
N LYS A 381 7.00 28.01 7.99
CA LYS A 381 8.38 27.51 7.92
C LYS A 381 8.58 26.22 8.71
N TRP A 382 8.09 26.17 9.96
CA TRP A 382 8.48 25.11 10.90
C TRP A 382 7.40 24.05 11.12
N PHE A 383 6.14 24.42 11.30
CA PHE A 383 5.13 23.47 11.81
C PHE A 383 4.91 22.25 10.91
N PRO A 384 4.75 22.38 9.57
CA PRO A 384 4.66 21.21 8.70
C PRO A 384 5.85 20.27 8.84
N ARG A 385 7.07 20.82 8.90
CA ARG A 385 8.32 20.06 9.03
C ARG A 385 8.40 19.34 10.36
N LEU A 386 8.12 20.05 11.45
CA LEU A 386 8.27 19.51 12.80
C LEU A 386 7.14 18.56 13.18
N ARG A 387 5.93 18.69 12.60
CA ARG A 387 4.87 17.67 12.71
C ARG A 387 5.29 16.36 12.04
N ARG A 388 5.95 16.41 10.87
CA ARG A 388 6.51 15.22 10.22
C ARG A 388 7.61 14.59 11.08
N LYS A 389 8.56 15.39 11.58
CA LYS A 389 9.60 14.92 12.50
C LYS A 389 8.97 14.28 13.76
N TYR A 390 8.01 14.95 14.38
CA TYR A 390 7.26 14.41 15.53
C TYR A 390 6.58 13.08 15.19
N TYR A 391 5.94 12.96 14.01
CA TYR A 391 5.30 11.71 13.59
C TYR A 391 6.30 10.55 13.51
N PHE A 392 7.48 10.76 12.93
CA PHE A 392 8.47 9.71 12.72
C PHE A 392 9.27 9.38 13.99
N GLU A 393 9.67 10.39 14.76
CA GLU A 393 10.67 10.24 15.83
C GLU A 393 10.04 10.20 17.24
N SER A 394 8.77 10.61 17.42
CA SER A 394 8.13 10.56 18.73
C SER A 394 7.82 9.13 19.19
N GLU A 395 8.14 8.85 20.45
CA GLU A 395 7.78 7.62 21.15
C GLU A 395 6.26 7.50 21.43
N ASP A 396 5.50 8.60 21.32
CA ASP A 396 4.05 8.59 21.56
C ASP A 396 3.30 7.94 20.39
N ASN A 397 3.06 6.64 20.52
CA ASN A 397 2.35 5.84 19.51
C ASN A 397 0.92 6.32 19.21
N LYS A 398 0.22 6.92 20.17
CA LYS A 398 -1.19 7.28 20.01
C LYS A 398 -1.37 8.67 19.46
N LYS A 399 -0.58 9.65 19.91
CA LYS A 399 -0.71 11.04 19.45
C LYS A 399 -0.38 11.18 17.97
N VAL A 400 0.64 10.49 17.47
CA VAL A 400 1.05 10.64 16.06
C VAL A 400 -0.02 10.19 15.07
N GLU A 401 -0.92 9.27 15.45
CA GLU A 401 -2.04 8.85 14.58
C GLU A 401 -3.05 9.99 14.34
N LYS A 402 -3.06 11.03 15.20
CA LYS A 402 -3.89 12.22 15.00
C LYS A 402 -3.41 13.10 13.85
N LEU A 403 -2.14 12.97 13.45
CA LEU A 403 -1.56 13.71 12.33
C LEU A 403 -1.85 13.04 10.98
N ILE A 404 -2.65 11.97 10.95
CA ILE A 404 -2.96 11.22 9.73
C ILE A 404 -4.45 11.36 9.43
N PRO A 405 -4.85 11.53 8.15
CA PRO A 405 -6.25 11.77 7.81
C PRO A 405 -7.16 10.59 8.14
N TYR A 406 -6.64 9.37 8.26
CA TYR A 406 -7.39 8.16 8.56
C TYR A 406 -7.50 7.91 10.07
N ARG A 407 -8.63 8.31 10.65
CA ARG A 407 -8.85 8.30 12.10
C ARG A 407 -8.97 6.89 12.67
N HIS A 408 -9.41 5.93 11.87
CA HIS A 408 -9.60 4.54 12.25
C HIS A 408 -8.48 3.63 11.74
N ARG A 409 -7.37 4.20 11.23
CA ARG A 409 -6.22 3.44 10.73
C ARG A 409 -5.61 2.52 11.79
N TYR A 410 -5.46 3.02 13.01
CA TYR A 410 -4.93 2.24 14.12
C TYR A 410 -5.77 1.00 14.41
N ASP A 411 -7.11 1.15 14.42
CA ASP A 411 -8.04 0.04 14.63
C ASP A 411 -7.91 -0.99 13.50
N PHE A 412 -7.83 -0.54 12.24
CA PHE A 412 -7.66 -1.42 11.09
C PHE A 412 -6.35 -2.22 11.14
N ILE A 413 -5.21 -1.55 11.42
CA ILE A 413 -3.91 -2.21 11.61
C ILE A 413 -3.99 -3.22 12.75
N SER A 414 -4.65 -2.88 13.85
CA SER A 414 -4.83 -3.76 15.00
C SER A 414 -5.62 -5.02 14.64
N ILE A 415 -6.69 -4.90 13.85
CA ILE A 415 -7.48 -6.05 13.36
C ILE A 415 -6.60 -6.99 12.51
N LEU A 416 -5.89 -6.43 11.53
CA LEU A 416 -5.01 -7.19 10.64
C LEU A 416 -3.87 -7.89 11.42
N HIS A 417 -3.31 -7.20 12.41
CA HIS A 417 -2.25 -7.77 13.25
C HIS A 417 -2.77 -8.87 14.17
N ARG A 418 -3.94 -8.68 14.80
CA ARG A 418 -4.50 -9.64 15.77
C ARG A 418 -5.22 -10.81 15.11
N GLY A 419 -5.55 -10.72 13.82
CA GLY A 419 -6.34 -11.73 13.10
C GLY A 419 -7.75 -11.91 13.66
N ARG A 420 -8.27 -10.91 14.38
CA ARG A 420 -9.63 -10.92 14.92
C ARG A 420 -10.25 -9.53 14.87
N ILE A 421 -11.57 -9.48 14.78
CA ILE A 421 -12.36 -8.25 14.77
C ILE A 421 -13.25 -8.19 16.01
N GLU A 422 -13.19 -7.09 16.75
CA GLU A 422 -14.05 -6.88 17.92
C GLU A 422 -15.53 -6.71 17.51
N HIS A 423 -16.46 -7.20 18.34
CA HIS A 423 -17.90 -7.11 18.06
C HIS A 423 -18.38 -5.67 17.84
N SER A 424 -17.85 -4.71 18.62
CA SER A 424 -18.16 -3.29 18.46
C SER A 424 -17.77 -2.72 17.09
N ILE A 425 -16.74 -3.28 16.45
CA ILE A 425 -16.32 -2.86 15.11
C ILE A 425 -17.21 -3.52 14.05
N LYS A 426 -17.58 -4.80 14.23
CA LYS A 426 -18.55 -5.47 13.35
C LYS A 426 -19.86 -4.68 13.26
N VAL A 427 -20.39 -4.27 14.41
CA VAL A 427 -21.59 -3.43 14.52
C VAL A 427 -21.43 -2.13 13.72
N LYS A 428 -20.34 -1.39 13.94
CA LYS A 428 -20.08 -0.14 13.22
C LYS A 428 -19.95 -0.33 11.71
N LEU A 429 -19.34 -1.42 11.25
CA LEU A 429 -19.25 -1.70 9.82
C LEU A 429 -20.64 -1.95 9.21
N VAL A 430 -21.49 -2.70 9.90
CA VAL A 430 -22.89 -2.94 9.47
C VAL A 430 -23.71 -1.65 9.50
N ASP A 431 -23.60 -0.84 10.54
CA ASP A 431 -24.28 0.47 10.63
C ASP A 431 -23.80 1.45 9.55
N GLY A 432 -22.50 1.42 9.22
CA GLY A 432 -21.92 2.14 8.10
C GLY A 432 -22.48 1.70 6.75
N LEU A 433 -22.66 0.38 6.55
CA LEU A 433 -23.30 -0.17 5.34
C LEU A 433 -24.77 0.23 5.23
N ASN A 434 -25.53 0.14 6.34
CA ASN A 434 -26.92 0.60 6.39
C ASN A 434 -27.03 2.08 5.97
N THR A 435 -26.15 2.91 6.53
CA THR A 435 -26.09 4.34 6.22
C THR A 435 -25.74 4.59 4.76
N PHE A 436 -24.81 3.81 4.20
CA PHE A 436 -24.44 3.89 2.78
C PHE A 436 -25.60 3.45 1.87
N PHE A 437 -26.23 2.31 2.12
CA PHE A 437 -27.31 1.76 1.29
C PHE A 437 -28.52 2.69 1.24
N ALA A 438 -28.90 3.27 2.38
CA ALA A 438 -30.00 4.22 2.47
C ALA A 438 -29.61 5.65 2.07
N LYS A 439 -28.30 5.93 1.94
CA LYS A 439 -27.73 7.28 1.78
C LYS A 439 -28.22 8.27 2.85
N ARG A 440 -28.56 7.76 4.03
CA ARG A 440 -29.15 8.48 5.17
C ARG A 440 -28.74 7.76 6.45
N MET A 441 -28.68 8.46 7.58
CA MET A 441 -28.41 7.82 8.86
C MET A 441 -29.56 6.83 9.19
N VAL A 442 -29.19 5.59 9.46
CA VAL A 442 -30.13 4.51 9.79
C VAL A 442 -29.89 4.06 11.22
N TYR A 443 -30.96 3.91 11.99
CA TYR A 443 -30.90 3.33 13.32
C TYR A 443 -31.38 1.88 13.27
N SER A 444 -30.49 0.94 13.61
CA SER A 444 -30.81 -0.49 13.74
C SER A 444 -30.63 -0.92 15.20
N PRO A 445 -31.71 -1.11 15.97
CA PRO A 445 -31.62 -1.52 17.38
C PRO A 445 -30.91 -2.86 17.58
N SER A 446 -31.02 -3.74 16.59
CA SER A 446 -30.45 -5.09 16.60
C SER A 446 -29.16 -5.20 15.78
N HIS A 447 -28.62 -4.09 15.29
CA HIS A 447 -27.42 -4.04 14.42
C HIS A 447 -27.48 -5.00 13.24
N GLN A 448 -28.67 -5.13 12.64
CA GLN A 448 -28.92 -5.96 11.47
C GLN A 448 -28.56 -5.17 10.20
N LEU A 449 -28.12 -5.88 9.17
CA LEU A 449 -27.89 -5.29 7.86
C LEU A 449 -29.22 -5.21 7.10
N TYR A 450 -29.66 -3.99 6.84
CA TYR A 450 -30.83 -3.67 6.02
C TYR A 450 -30.38 -3.42 4.58
N VAL A 451 -30.55 -4.42 3.73
CA VAL A 451 -30.23 -4.33 2.30
C VAL A 451 -31.30 -3.48 1.61
N SER A 452 -31.12 -2.16 1.64
CA SER A 452 -32.07 -1.19 1.09
C SER A 452 -31.71 -0.71 -0.31
N SER A 453 -32.71 -0.40 -1.13
CA SER A 453 -32.53 0.33 -2.38
C SER A 453 -32.42 1.85 -2.14
N ASP A 454 -32.13 2.60 -3.20
CA ASP A 454 -32.17 4.07 -3.17
C ASP A 454 -33.56 4.64 -2.87
N SER A 455 -34.63 3.85 -3.08
CA SER A 455 -36.01 4.21 -2.72
C SER A 455 -36.36 3.87 -1.26
N LEU A 456 -35.36 3.53 -0.44
CA LEU A 456 -35.49 3.16 0.98
C LEU A 456 -36.28 1.86 1.22
N LEU A 457 -36.59 1.11 0.17
CA LEU A 457 -37.20 -0.20 0.25
C LEU A 457 -36.16 -1.21 0.77
N VAL A 458 -36.48 -1.93 1.84
CA VAL A 458 -35.64 -2.99 2.39
C VAL A 458 -35.98 -4.29 1.71
N HIS A 459 -35.03 -4.79 0.91
CA HIS A 459 -35.16 -6.08 0.24
C HIS A 459 -34.89 -7.22 1.21
N GLN A 460 -33.92 -7.07 2.10
CA GLN A 460 -33.52 -8.15 2.99
C GLN A 460 -33.03 -7.59 4.32
N ILE A 461 -33.32 -8.32 5.39
CA ILE A 461 -32.78 -8.08 6.73
C ILE A 461 -31.87 -9.27 7.05
N ILE A 462 -30.62 -8.97 7.39
CA ILE A 462 -29.58 -9.97 7.63
C ILE A 462 -29.08 -9.78 9.05
N GLY A 463 -29.14 -10.85 9.84
CA GLY A 463 -28.63 -10.87 11.21
C GLY A 463 -27.12 -10.73 11.25
N LEU A 464 -26.59 -10.07 12.29
CA LEU A 464 -25.14 -9.90 12.45
C LEU A 464 -24.39 -11.24 12.58
N ASP A 465 -25.07 -12.27 13.08
CA ASP A 465 -24.61 -13.66 13.16
C ASP A 465 -24.47 -14.33 11.78
N GLN A 466 -25.13 -13.79 10.75
CA GLN A 466 -25.03 -14.24 9.36
C GLN A 466 -23.98 -13.48 8.56
N VAL A 467 -23.25 -12.56 9.22
CA VAL A 467 -22.19 -11.76 8.61
C VAL A 467 -20.83 -12.29 9.07
N ASP A 468 -20.17 -12.99 8.16
CA ASP A 468 -18.85 -13.55 8.40
C ASP A 468 -17.76 -12.54 8.05
N PHE A 469 -16.68 -12.56 8.83
CA PHE A 469 -15.52 -11.71 8.63
C PHE A 469 -14.27 -12.57 8.53
N HIS A 470 -13.60 -12.53 7.39
CA HIS A 470 -12.34 -13.21 7.15
C HIS A 470 -11.21 -12.19 7.03
N ILE A 471 -10.19 -12.30 7.87
CA ILE A 471 -9.04 -11.40 7.87
C ILE A 471 -7.94 -12.03 7.05
N GLN A 472 -7.40 -11.28 6.08
CA GLN A 472 -6.27 -11.75 5.30
C GLN A 472 -5.05 -11.94 6.22
N GLY A 473 -4.55 -13.16 6.29
CA GLY A 473 -3.31 -13.49 7.01
C GLY A 473 -2.06 -12.93 6.33
N LYS A 474 -0.93 -13.01 7.03
CA LYS A 474 0.38 -12.82 6.40
C LYS A 474 0.72 -14.06 5.57
N ASN A 475 1.37 -13.87 4.43
CA ASN A 475 1.97 -14.95 3.66
C ASN A 475 3.46 -14.67 3.47
N GLU A 476 4.27 -15.26 4.34
CA GLU A 476 5.72 -15.05 4.38
C GLU A 476 6.42 -15.55 3.12
N THR A 477 5.86 -16.57 2.45
CA THR A 477 6.47 -17.16 1.24
C THR A 477 6.53 -16.18 0.08
N ILE A 478 5.59 -15.22 0.04
CA ILE A 478 5.51 -14.21 -1.01
C ILE A 478 5.72 -12.78 -0.49
N ASP A 479 6.32 -12.64 0.70
CA ASP A 479 6.55 -11.35 1.34
C ASP A 479 5.25 -10.49 1.42
N GLN A 480 4.11 -11.12 1.74
CA GLN A 480 2.82 -10.45 1.83
C GLN A 480 2.38 -10.27 3.29
N THR A 481 1.95 -9.06 3.61
CA THR A 481 1.27 -8.71 4.85
C THR A 481 -0.25 -8.59 4.63
N GLY A 482 -1.07 -8.89 5.64
CA GLY A 482 -2.53 -8.74 5.51
C GLY A 482 -2.93 -7.30 5.25
N THR A 483 -3.63 -7.01 4.14
CA THR A 483 -4.03 -5.66 3.74
C THR A 483 -5.54 -5.45 3.76
N THR A 484 -6.30 -6.54 3.81
CA THR A 484 -7.76 -6.52 3.63
C THR A 484 -8.49 -7.36 4.66
N LEU A 485 -9.73 -6.97 4.92
CA LEU A 485 -10.74 -7.70 5.68
C LEU A 485 -11.88 -8.05 4.71
N THR A 486 -12.27 -9.30 4.57
CA THR A 486 -13.41 -9.69 3.75
C THR A 486 -14.64 -9.88 4.61
N LEU A 487 -15.71 -9.14 4.30
CA LEU A 487 -17.05 -9.38 4.82
C LEU A 487 -17.79 -10.31 3.85
N SER A 488 -18.35 -11.42 4.34
CA SER A 488 -19.07 -12.39 3.52
C SER A 488 -20.48 -12.60 4.06
N VAL A 489 -21.47 -12.56 3.17
CA VAL A 489 -22.88 -12.77 3.47
C VAL A 489 -23.49 -13.56 2.33
N GLN A 490 -24.03 -14.75 2.63
CA GLN A 490 -24.71 -15.61 1.65
C GLN A 490 -23.89 -15.88 0.37
N GLY A 491 -22.56 -16.03 0.52
CA GLY A 491 -21.63 -16.23 -0.60
C GLY A 491 -21.30 -14.98 -1.42
N VAL A 492 -21.82 -13.81 -1.02
CA VAL A 492 -21.41 -12.51 -1.56
C VAL A 492 -20.33 -11.93 -0.67
N GLU A 493 -19.16 -11.68 -1.25
CA GLU A 493 -18.01 -11.14 -0.55
C GLU A 493 -17.79 -9.65 -0.87
N LEU A 494 -17.40 -8.90 0.16
CA LEU A 494 -16.94 -7.51 0.10
C LEU A 494 -15.53 -7.44 0.70
N ALA A 495 -14.54 -7.16 -0.15
CA ALA A 495 -13.18 -6.89 0.31
C ALA A 495 -13.07 -5.46 0.85
N ILE A 496 -12.82 -5.32 2.15
CA ILE A 496 -12.69 -4.07 2.87
C ILE A 496 -11.21 -3.77 3.07
N ASN A 497 -10.70 -2.80 2.31
CA ASN A 497 -9.36 -2.22 2.49
C ASN A 497 -9.41 -1.02 3.47
N LEU A 498 -8.30 -0.35 3.74
CA LEU A 498 -8.26 0.76 4.71
C LEU A 498 -9.20 1.91 4.36
N VAL A 499 -9.26 2.30 3.07
CA VAL A 499 -10.15 3.39 2.61
C VAL A 499 -11.62 3.03 2.83
N THR A 500 -12.00 1.80 2.48
CA THR A 500 -13.37 1.29 2.67
C THR A 500 -13.73 1.20 4.15
N PHE A 501 -12.80 0.71 4.97
CA PHE A 501 -12.95 0.65 6.42
C PHE A 501 -13.15 2.05 7.02
N GLU A 502 -12.27 3.00 6.71
CA GLU A 502 -12.36 4.39 7.17
C GLU A 502 -13.68 5.03 6.75
N TYR A 503 -14.12 4.81 5.50
CA TYR A 503 -15.38 5.33 5.00
C TYR A 503 -16.59 4.80 5.80
N LEU A 504 -16.72 3.48 5.94
CA LEU A 504 -17.83 2.87 6.67
C LEU A 504 -17.83 3.26 8.14
N MET A 505 -16.66 3.31 8.78
CA MET A 505 -16.52 3.75 10.16
C MET A 505 -16.93 5.22 10.34
N ARG A 506 -16.59 6.11 9.40
CA ARG A 506 -17.08 7.50 9.42
C ARG A 506 -18.59 7.56 9.31
N LEU A 507 -19.19 6.83 8.38
CA LEU A 507 -20.64 6.80 8.21
C LEU A 507 -21.36 6.32 9.47
N SER A 508 -20.83 5.29 10.12
CA SER A 508 -21.38 4.78 11.39
C SER A 508 -21.42 5.83 12.50
N ASN A 509 -20.50 6.81 12.47
CA ASN A 509 -20.43 7.91 13.43
C ASN A 509 -21.07 9.21 12.91
N GLY A 510 -21.91 9.15 11.86
CA GLY A 510 -22.60 10.30 11.29
C GLY A 510 -21.74 11.20 10.39
N GLY A 511 -20.63 10.68 9.86
CA GLY A 511 -19.77 11.38 8.91
C GLY A 511 -20.47 11.69 7.58
N MET A 512 -19.94 12.66 6.85
CA MET A 512 -20.50 13.08 5.56
C MET A 512 -20.25 12.02 4.47
N LEU A 513 -21.30 11.73 3.68
CA LEU A 513 -21.30 10.70 2.63
C LEU A 513 -20.30 10.93 1.49
N ASN A 514 -19.89 12.17 1.25
CA ASN A 514 -19.03 12.57 0.14
C ASN A 514 -17.54 12.32 0.40
N VAL A 515 -17.12 12.25 1.66
CA VAL A 515 -15.70 12.08 1.99
C VAL A 515 -15.27 10.66 1.65
N LEU A 516 -14.25 10.50 0.78
CA LEU A 516 -13.75 9.21 0.26
C LEU A 516 -14.73 8.42 -0.64
N ARG A 517 -15.91 8.98 -0.95
CA ARG A 517 -16.97 8.28 -1.71
C ARG A 517 -16.50 7.74 -3.05
N GLU A 518 -15.76 8.54 -3.81
CA GLU A 518 -15.30 8.20 -5.16
C GLU A 518 -14.44 6.93 -5.18
N HIS A 519 -13.77 6.61 -4.08
CA HIS A 519 -12.93 5.42 -3.96
C HIS A 519 -13.70 4.13 -3.65
N VAL A 520 -14.93 4.22 -3.13
CA VAL A 520 -15.65 3.07 -2.54
C VAL A 520 -17.03 2.82 -3.16
N GLU A 521 -17.60 3.81 -3.84
CA GLU A 521 -18.99 3.78 -4.31
C GLU A 521 -19.28 2.61 -5.24
N ILE A 522 -18.41 2.34 -6.23
CA ILE A 522 -18.60 1.25 -7.19
C ILE A 522 -18.60 -0.11 -6.47
N LEU A 523 -17.63 -0.31 -5.56
CA LEU A 523 -17.49 -1.54 -4.78
C LEU A 523 -18.73 -1.79 -3.92
N LEU A 524 -19.14 -0.80 -3.14
CA LEU A 524 -20.26 -0.93 -2.20
C LEU A 524 -21.61 -1.06 -2.94
N ASN A 525 -21.81 -0.34 -4.06
CA ASN A 525 -23.00 -0.51 -4.89
C ASN A 525 -23.06 -1.89 -5.54
N SER A 526 -21.94 -2.41 -6.04
CA SER A 526 -21.86 -3.76 -6.59
C SER A 526 -22.23 -4.81 -5.54
N PHE A 527 -21.68 -4.67 -4.32
CA PHE A 527 -22.01 -5.53 -3.18
C PHE A 527 -23.51 -5.47 -2.84
N ARG A 528 -24.07 -4.26 -2.70
CA ARG A 528 -25.50 -4.04 -2.46
C ARG A 528 -26.39 -4.70 -3.51
N ASN A 529 -26.09 -4.48 -4.79
CA ASN A 529 -26.91 -4.97 -5.89
C ASN A 529 -26.89 -6.50 -5.97
N ARG A 530 -25.74 -7.13 -5.70
CA ARG A 530 -25.63 -8.60 -5.60
C ARG A 530 -26.50 -9.15 -4.47
N LEU A 531 -26.51 -8.51 -3.31
CA LEU A 531 -27.39 -8.91 -2.20
C LEU A 531 -28.88 -8.74 -2.55
N ILE A 532 -29.26 -7.61 -3.16
CA ILE A 532 -30.65 -7.39 -3.61
C ILE A 532 -31.12 -8.50 -4.56
N SER A 533 -30.25 -8.95 -5.46
CA SER A 533 -30.57 -9.99 -6.46
C SER A 533 -30.82 -11.39 -5.86
N LEU A 534 -30.42 -11.64 -4.62
CA LEU A 534 -30.61 -12.93 -3.95
C LEU A 534 -32.01 -13.09 -3.34
N LYS A 535 -32.80 -12.01 -3.22
CA LYS A 535 -34.14 -12.09 -2.63
C LYS A 535 -35.14 -12.75 -3.57
N LYS A 536 -35.89 -13.73 -3.06
CA LYS A 536 -37.21 -14.12 -3.59
C LYS A 536 -38.27 -13.21 -2.98
N GLN A 537 -39.08 -12.52 -3.78
CA GLN A 537 -40.09 -11.59 -3.26
C GLN A 537 -41.19 -12.36 -2.51
N ASP A 538 -41.40 -12.01 -1.23
CA ASP A 538 -42.66 -12.30 -0.53
C ASP A 538 -43.64 -11.17 -0.84
N GLY A 539 -44.75 -11.48 -1.51
CA GLY A 539 -45.70 -10.49 -2.04
C GLY A 539 -46.48 -9.71 -0.97
N ASN A 540 -46.51 -10.20 0.27
CA ASN A 540 -47.46 -9.71 1.30
C ASN A 540 -46.82 -8.78 2.35
N ILE A 541 -45.49 -8.60 2.33
CA ILE A 541 -44.78 -7.80 3.34
C ILE A 541 -43.89 -6.77 2.65
N LEU A 542 -44.19 -5.49 2.91
CA LEU A 542 -43.40 -4.36 2.45
C LEU A 542 -42.58 -3.80 3.63
N GLN A 543 -41.26 -3.79 3.49
CA GLN A 543 -40.36 -3.24 4.50
C GLN A 543 -39.70 -1.97 3.94
N ILE A 544 -39.82 -0.85 4.67
CA ILE A 544 -39.28 0.44 4.24
C ILE A 544 -38.55 1.13 5.38
N LEU A 545 -37.53 1.93 5.05
CA LEU A 545 -36.89 2.82 6.00
C LEU A 545 -37.64 4.16 6.03
N LYS A 546 -38.16 4.54 7.19
CA LYS A 546 -38.89 5.81 7.41
C LYS A 546 -38.18 6.66 8.44
N PHE A 547 -38.18 7.98 8.21
CA PHE A 547 -37.54 8.92 9.14
C PHE A 547 -38.33 9.02 10.45
N ASP A 548 -37.65 8.79 11.57
CA ASP A 548 -38.16 8.96 12.92
C ASP A 548 -37.53 10.21 13.56
N ARG A 549 -38.38 11.17 13.97
CA ARG A 549 -37.94 12.44 14.58
C ARG A 549 -37.33 12.27 15.97
N THR A 550 -37.76 11.26 16.73
CA THR A 550 -37.25 11.01 18.08
C THR A 550 -35.84 10.43 18.05
N GLN A 551 -35.56 9.57 17.07
CA GLN A 551 -34.24 8.99 16.85
C GLN A 551 -33.33 9.90 16.00
N GLY A 552 -33.90 10.82 15.23
CA GLY A 552 -33.15 11.64 14.28
C GLY A 552 -32.56 10.83 13.12
N ALA A 553 -33.11 9.64 12.85
CA ALA A 553 -32.59 8.66 11.91
C ALA A 553 -33.73 7.91 11.22
N PHE A 554 -33.40 7.21 10.14
CA PHE A 554 -34.33 6.31 9.47
C PHE A 554 -34.41 4.97 10.22
N VAL A 555 -35.62 4.49 10.45
CA VAL A 555 -35.92 3.23 11.15
C VAL A 555 -36.71 2.30 10.24
N LEU A 556 -36.58 1.00 10.46
CA LEU A 556 -37.34 -0.02 9.74
C LEU A 556 -38.83 0.03 10.13
N GLU A 557 -39.69 0.17 9.15
CA GLU A 557 -41.15 0.03 9.25
C GLU A 557 -41.59 -1.14 8.36
N THR A 558 -42.42 -2.03 8.92
CA THR A 558 -42.98 -3.17 8.19
C THR A 558 -44.47 -2.93 7.97
N ILE A 559 -44.92 -3.07 6.73
CA ILE A 559 -46.28 -2.86 6.28
C ILE A 559 -46.77 -4.18 5.68
N GLU A 560 -47.85 -4.73 6.24
CA GLU A 560 -48.51 -5.91 5.69
C GLU A 560 -49.50 -5.46 4.60
N ILE A 561 -49.37 -6.03 3.40
CA ILE A 561 -50.29 -5.80 2.28
C ILE A 561 -51.34 -6.91 2.33
N ASN A 562 -52.53 -6.58 2.83
CA ASN A 562 -53.69 -7.48 2.70
C ASN A 562 -54.21 -7.38 1.27
N GLU A 563 -54.23 -8.49 0.52
CA GLU A 563 -55.01 -8.58 -0.70
C GLU A 563 -56.48 -8.39 -0.33
N SER A 564 -57.03 -7.20 -0.60
CA SER A 564 -58.47 -7.01 -0.54
C SER A 564 -59.08 -7.90 -1.63
N GLU A 565 -59.89 -8.88 -1.21
CA GLU A 565 -60.79 -9.62 -2.09
C GLU A 565 -61.47 -8.61 -3.03
N GLY A 566 -61.30 -8.80 -4.35
CA GLY A 566 -62.01 -8.00 -5.34
C GLY A 566 -63.52 -8.09 -5.09
N PRO A 567 -64.31 -7.08 -5.51
CA PRO A 567 -65.75 -7.14 -5.33
C PRO A 567 -66.27 -8.40 -6.05
N GLY A 568 -66.73 -9.36 -5.25
CA GLY A 568 -67.41 -10.55 -5.73
C GLY A 568 -68.63 -10.14 -6.52
N VAL A 569 -68.63 -10.58 -7.77
CA VAL A 569 -69.74 -10.71 -8.71
C VAL A 569 -71.13 -10.76 -8.03
N ASP A 570 -71.92 -9.69 -8.17
CA ASP A 570 -73.38 -9.79 -8.17
C ASP A 570 -73.81 -10.14 -9.60
N THR A 571 -73.95 -11.45 -9.86
CA THR A 571 -74.79 -11.94 -10.96
C THR A 571 -76.23 -11.76 -10.51
N GLU A 572 -76.86 -10.66 -10.91
CA GLU A 572 -78.32 -10.57 -10.93
C GLU A 572 -78.87 -11.53 -11.99
N PRO A 573 -79.95 -12.28 -11.72
CA PRO A 573 -80.60 -13.13 -12.69
C PRO A 573 -81.39 -12.30 -13.70
N GLU A 574 -81.47 -12.83 -14.91
CA GLU A 574 -82.34 -12.35 -16.00
C GLU A 574 -83.77 -12.10 -15.51
N ASP A 575 -84.28 -10.89 -15.76
CA ASP A 575 -85.71 -10.64 -15.92
C ASP A 575 -85.93 -10.08 -17.33
N ASP A 576 -86.78 -10.81 -18.08
CA ASP A 576 -87.39 -10.43 -19.35
C ASP A 576 -88.13 -9.09 -19.24
N ASP A 577 -87.97 -8.20 -20.22
CA ASP A 577 -89.06 -7.58 -21.01
C ASP A 577 -88.62 -6.33 -21.83
N PHE A 578 -88.97 -6.38 -23.13
CA PHE A 578 -89.04 -5.35 -24.19
C PHE A 578 -87.78 -4.75 -24.84
#